data_AF-A0A7K4MF94-F1
#
_entry.id   AF-A0A7K4MF94-F1
#
_cell.length_a   1.000
_cell.length_b   1.000
_cell.length_c   1.000
_cell.angle_alpha   90.00
_cell.angle_beta   90.00
_cell.angle_gamma   90.00
#
_symmetry.space_group_name_H-M   'P 1'
#
loop_
_entity.id
_entity.type
_entity.pdbx_description
1 polymer ?
#
loop_
_entity_poly.entity_id
_entity_poly.type
_entity_poly.pdbx_seq_one_letter_code
_entity_poly.pdbx_strand_id
1 'polypeptide(L)'
;MHKTVQDILNIKKEKKKISVITSYDYTLASLCDNSGIDVLLVGDSAGMVMLGYENTIPVTMDQMCMFTEAVSRARKNSLLVSDLPFMSYQASIEDAINNSGRLIKAGADAVKLEGGSVMAETISAIVDVGIPVMGHIGLQPQTTVLSQGYKVQGKTKDTAMRLIEDAKELEEAGVFSIALEMVTHEVAKIISETVSIPTIGIGSGVGCDGQVLVVQDLLGMYDKIKPKFAKRYMNLSEDIVKSLKIFKKDVESGVFPAAEHWFSMSEEELKKLREQIGS
;
A
#
# COMPACT_ATOMS: atom_id res chain seq x y z
N MET A 1 -11.05 -11.52 -14.78
CA MET A 1 -9.67 -11.91 -14.45
C MET A 1 -8.96 -10.63 -14.05
N HIS A 2 -8.26 -10.61 -12.91
CA HIS A 2 -7.51 -9.44 -12.48
C HIS A 2 -6.28 -9.21 -13.38
N LYS A 3 -5.70 -8.02 -13.35
CA LYS A 3 -4.49 -7.66 -14.10
C LYS A 3 -3.34 -8.55 -13.68
N THR A 4 -2.56 -8.98 -14.65
CA THR A 4 -1.33 -9.75 -14.48
C THR A 4 -0.12 -8.83 -14.49
N VAL A 5 1.04 -9.37 -14.10
CA VAL A 5 2.34 -8.69 -14.29
C VAL A 5 2.55 -8.30 -15.76
N GLN A 6 2.16 -9.15 -16.70
CA GLN A 6 2.29 -8.86 -18.12
C GLN A 6 1.44 -7.65 -18.55
N ASP A 7 0.26 -7.48 -17.96
CA ASP A 7 -0.57 -6.30 -18.23
C ASP A 7 0.13 -5.02 -17.75
N ILE A 8 0.78 -5.05 -16.58
CA ILE A 8 1.54 -3.89 -16.06
C ILE A 8 2.73 -3.56 -16.97
N LEU A 9 3.47 -4.56 -17.44
CA LEU A 9 4.54 -4.37 -18.44
C LEU A 9 4.00 -3.74 -19.74
N ASN A 10 2.81 -4.17 -20.19
CA ASN A 10 2.19 -3.64 -21.40
C ASN A 10 1.76 -2.18 -21.26
N ILE A 11 1.30 -1.75 -20.08
CA ILE A 11 0.96 -0.32 -19.83
C ILE A 11 2.15 0.59 -20.12
N LYS A 12 3.37 0.21 -19.68
CA LYS A 12 4.61 0.96 -20.03
C LYS A 12 4.86 0.95 -21.54
N LYS A 13 4.75 -0.21 -22.21
CA LYS A 13 4.95 -0.33 -23.67
C LYS A 13 3.99 0.57 -24.46
N GLU A 14 2.76 0.71 -23.97
CA GLU A 14 1.73 1.60 -24.51
C GLU A 14 1.95 3.08 -24.14
N LYS A 15 3.01 3.40 -23.38
CA LYS A 15 3.33 4.75 -22.89
C LYS A 15 2.20 5.37 -22.04
N LYS A 16 1.43 4.53 -21.37
CA LYS A 16 0.41 4.95 -20.38
C LYS A 16 1.02 4.93 -18.99
N LYS A 17 0.43 5.70 -18.06
CA LYS A 17 0.90 5.76 -16.67
C LYS A 17 0.20 4.71 -15.81
N ILE A 18 0.97 4.03 -14.98
CA ILE A 18 0.47 3.02 -14.03
C ILE A 18 0.04 3.71 -12.74
N SER A 19 -1.19 3.42 -12.31
CA SER A 19 -1.73 3.89 -11.02
C SER A 19 -1.56 2.82 -9.94
N VAL A 20 -0.85 3.17 -8.86
CA VAL A 20 -0.65 2.29 -7.70
C VAL A 20 -1.19 2.99 -6.46
N ILE A 21 -2.00 2.31 -5.66
CA ILE A 21 -2.51 2.84 -4.40
C ILE A 21 -2.39 1.77 -3.32
N THR A 22 -1.98 2.18 -2.12
CA THR A 22 -1.94 1.23 -1.02
C THR A 22 -3.33 0.84 -0.54
N SER A 23 -3.49 -0.38 -0.04
CA SER A 23 -4.75 -0.81 0.58
C SER A 23 -4.50 -1.90 1.61
N TYR A 24 -5.35 -1.99 2.63
CA TYR A 24 -5.08 -2.81 3.82
C TYR A 24 -6.32 -3.55 4.35
N ASP A 25 -7.53 -3.13 3.98
CA ASP A 25 -8.77 -3.75 4.42
C ASP A 25 -9.72 -4.00 3.25
N TYR A 26 -10.72 -4.85 3.47
CA TYR A 26 -11.67 -5.25 2.44
C TYR A 26 -12.48 -4.07 1.87
N THR A 27 -12.98 -3.20 2.74
CA THR A 27 -13.93 -2.15 2.34
C THR A 27 -13.23 -1.11 1.49
N LEU A 28 -12.07 -0.62 1.93
CA LEU A 28 -11.30 0.35 1.19
C LEU A 28 -10.71 -0.25 -0.09
N ALA A 29 -10.21 -1.49 -0.04
CA ALA A 29 -9.71 -2.18 -1.24
C ALA A 29 -10.77 -2.34 -2.31
N SER A 30 -12.02 -2.63 -1.93
CA SER A 30 -13.13 -2.74 -2.88
C SER A 30 -13.38 -1.41 -3.60
N LEU A 31 -13.34 -0.30 -2.87
CA LEU A 31 -13.49 1.05 -3.45
C LEU A 31 -12.31 1.41 -4.37
N CYS A 32 -11.08 1.09 -3.96
CA CYS A 32 -9.88 1.32 -4.78
C CYS A 32 -9.91 0.49 -6.07
N ASP A 33 -10.23 -0.80 -6.01
CA ASP A 33 -10.32 -1.69 -7.18
C ASP A 33 -11.41 -1.22 -8.16
N ASN A 34 -12.61 -0.86 -7.65
CA ASN A 34 -13.71 -0.34 -8.46
C ASN A 34 -13.40 1.02 -9.12
N SER A 35 -12.41 1.75 -8.62
CA SER A 35 -11.97 3.03 -9.19
C SER A 35 -11.04 2.85 -10.39
N GLY A 36 -10.72 1.61 -10.77
CA GLY A 36 -9.86 1.31 -11.92
C GLY A 36 -8.37 1.46 -11.66
N ILE A 37 -7.94 1.39 -10.39
CA ILE A 37 -6.51 1.38 -10.01
C ILE A 37 -5.83 0.14 -10.62
N ASP A 38 -4.63 0.32 -11.19
CA ASP A 38 -3.93 -0.78 -11.85
C ASP A 38 -3.32 -1.76 -10.85
N VAL A 39 -2.74 -1.25 -9.76
CA VAL A 39 -2.07 -2.04 -8.73
C VAL A 39 -2.52 -1.62 -7.33
N LEU A 40 -2.97 -2.59 -6.53
CA LEU A 40 -3.15 -2.42 -5.09
C LEU A 40 -1.88 -2.90 -4.39
N LEU A 41 -1.33 -2.06 -3.51
CA LEU A 41 -0.14 -2.37 -2.72
C LEU A 41 -0.50 -2.55 -1.25
N VAL A 42 -0.32 -3.76 -0.71
CA VAL A 42 -0.33 -4.00 0.72
C VAL A 42 1.07 -3.71 1.23
N GLY A 43 1.32 -2.44 1.55
CA GLY A 43 2.64 -1.98 1.98
C GLY A 43 2.82 -2.02 3.51
N ASP A 44 4.06 -2.15 3.96
CA ASP A 44 4.40 -2.13 5.40
C ASP A 44 4.11 -0.77 6.08
N SER A 45 3.90 0.29 5.28
CA SER A 45 3.26 1.55 5.69
C SER A 45 1.99 1.36 6.54
N ALA A 46 1.30 0.22 6.41
CA ALA A 46 0.21 -0.22 7.29
C ALA A 46 0.58 -0.14 8.78
N GLY A 47 1.83 -0.43 9.14
CA GLY A 47 2.32 -0.31 10.51
C GLY A 47 2.06 1.07 11.10
N MET A 48 2.27 2.13 10.32
CA MET A 48 2.07 3.49 10.78
C MET A 48 0.60 3.91 10.68
N VAL A 49 -0.01 3.71 9.50
CA VAL A 49 -1.34 4.30 9.21
C VAL A 49 -2.51 3.44 9.68
N MET A 50 -2.31 2.14 9.90
CA MET A 50 -3.34 1.21 10.41
C MET A 50 -3.07 0.80 11.86
N LEU A 51 -1.81 0.50 12.20
CA LEU A 51 -1.44 -0.03 13.53
C LEU A 51 -0.89 1.02 14.48
N GLY A 52 -0.63 2.24 13.99
CA GLY A 52 -0.18 3.37 14.82
C GLY A 52 1.27 3.28 15.30
N TYR A 53 2.09 2.40 14.72
CA TYR A 53 3.53 2.34 14.99
C TYR A 53 4.23 3.63 14.57
N GLU A 54 5.36 3.93 15.21
CA GLU A 54 6.17 5.11 14.90
C GLU A 54 6.92 4.98 13.56
N ASN A 55 7.14 3.75 13.08
CA ASN A 55 7.77 3.42 11.81
C ASN A 55 7.38 2.00 11.37
N THR A 56 7.87 1.54 10.22
CA THR A 56 7.48 0.24 9.63
C THR A 56 8.27 -0.96 10.17
N ILE A 57 9.32 -0.76 10.96
CA ILE A 57 10.19 -1.83 11.50
C ILE A 57 9.42 -2.88 12.32
N PRO A 58 8.44 -2.54 13.18
CA PRO A 58 7.74 -3.53 13.99
C PRO A 58 6.74 -4.39 13.21
N VAL A 59 6.51 -4.12 11.93
CA VAL A 59 5.53 -4.86 11.13
C VAL A 59 5.98 -6.29 10.94
N THR A 60 5.09 -7.24 11.20
CA THR A 60 5.39 -8.68 11.10
C THR A 60 4.83 -9.31 9.83
N MET A 61 5.37 -10.48 9.46
CA MET A 61 4.81 -11.27 8.37
C MET A 61 3.35 -11.66 8.58
N ASP A 62 2.93 -11.91 9.82
CA ASP A 62 1.53 -12.29 10.13
C ASP A 62 0.57 -11.12 9.87
N GLN A 63 0.99 -9.90 10.20
CA GLN A 63 0.24 -8.68 9.90
C GLN A 63 0.15 -8.46 8.39
N MET A 64 1.26 -8.63 7.66
CA MET A 64 1.27 -8.51 6.20
C MET A 64 0.37 -9.56 5.53
N CYS A 65 0.38 -10.80 6.01
CA CYS A 65 -0.54 -11.84 5.53
C CYS A 65 -2.00 -11.45 5.80
N MET A 66 -2.33 -11.00 7.01
CA MET A 66 -3.70 -10.59 7.37
C MET A 66 -4.24 -9.47 6.47
N PHE A 67 -3.45 -8.41 6.25
CA PHE A 67 -3.84 -7.33 5.35
C PHE A 67 -3.95 -7.82 3.90
N THR A 68 -3.01 -8.65 3.44
CA THR A 68 -3.04 -9.24 2.09
C THR A 68 -4.29 -10.05 1.85
N GLU A 69 -4.68 -10.90 2.79
CA GLU A 69 -5.90 -11.69 2.70
C GLU A 69 -7.16 -10.81 2.64
N ALA A 70 -7.20 -9.73 3.43
CA ALA A 70 -8.32 -8.80 3.44
C ALA A 70 -8.49 -8.11 2.09
N VAL A 71 -7.40 -7.62 1.50
CA VAL A 71 -7.39 -6.97 0.19
C VAL A 71 -7.68 -7.98 -0.92
N SER A 72 -7.11 -9.18 -0.86
CA SER A 72 -7.32 -10.24 -1.84
C SER A 72 -8.81 -10.62 -1.97
N ARG A 73 -9.54 -10.66 -0.85
CA ARG A 73 -10.99 -10.91 -0.85
C ARG A 73 -11.81 -9.81 -1.53
N ALA A 74 -11.31 -8.57 -1.55
CA ALA A 74 -11.98 -7.43 -2.16
C ALA A 74 -11.63 -7.21 -3.64
N ARG A 75 -10.38 -7.49 -4.01
CA ARG A 75 -9.78 -7.25 -5.32
C ARG A 75 -10.42 -8.11 -6.40
N LYS A 76 -10.84 -7.47 -7.49
CA LYS A 76 -11.44 -8.13 -8.67
C LYS A 76 -10.66 -7.87 -9.96
N ASN A 77 -10.03 -6.69 -10.07
CA ASN A 77 -9.45 -6.19 -11.30
C ASN A 77 -7.96 -5.83 -11.16
N SER A 78 -7.51 -5.25 -10.06
CA SER A 78 -6.13 -4.77 -9.90
C SER A 78 -5.14 -5.92 -9.70
N LEU A 79 -3.87 -5.72 -10.07
CA LEU A 79 -2.77 -6.56 -9.61
C LEU A 79 -2.56 -6.31 -8.11
N LEU A 80 -2.39 -7.36 -7.31
CA LEU A 80 -2.10 -7.23 -5.88
C LEU A 80 -0.62 -7.49 -5.59
N VAL A 81 0.07 -6.49 -5.07
CA VAL A 81 1.46 -6.59 -4.59
C VAL A 81 1.49 -6.46 -3.08
N SER A 82 2.28 -7.30 -2.40
CA SER A 82 2.45 -7.23 -0.94
C SER A 82 3.91 -7.07 -0.54
N ASP A 83 4.17 -6.23 0.45
CA ASP A 83 5.52 -6.03 0.98
C ASP A 83 6.02 -7.22 1.81
N LEU A 84 7.29 -7.56 1.61
CA LEU A 84 8.08 -8.29 2.59
C LEU A 84 8.53 -7.27 3.67
N PRO A 85 8.08 -7.40 4.92
CA PRO A 85 8.44 -6.47 5.99
C PRO A 85 9.90 -6.66 6.43
N PHE A 86 10.40 -5.73 7.24
CA PHE A 86 11.78 -5.76 7.74
C PHE A 86 12.15 -7.11 8.39
N MET A 87 13.38 -7.57 8.12
CA MET A 87 13.95 -8.87 8.52
C MET A 87 13.25 -10.13 7.98
N SER A 88 12.23 -10.01 7.13
CA SER A 88 11.58 -11.18 6.52
C SER A 88 12.32 -11.72 5.29
N TYR A 89 13.23 -10.95 4.70
CA TYR A 89 13.96 -11.34 3.50
C TYR A 89 15.46 -11.03 3.55
N GLN A 90 15.88 -10.14 4.47
CA GLN A 90 17.27 -9.75 4.64
C GLN A 90 18.10 -10.83 5.36
N ALA A 91 17.45 -11.70 6.14
CA ALA A 91 18.13 -12.69 6.98
C ALA A 91 18.78 -13.81 6.15
N SER A 92 18.06 -14.33 5.16
CA SER A 92 18.54 -15.37 4.25
C SER A 92 17.67 -15.44 2.99
N ILE A 93 18.21 -15.99 1.91
CA ILE A 93 17.47 -16.29 0.68
C ILE A 93 16.32 -17.27 0.96
N GLU A 94 16.55 -18.26 1.83
CA GLU A 94 15.53 -19.24 2.22
C GLU A 94 14.33 -18.55 2.91
N ASP A 95 14.58 -17.64 3.85
CA ASP A 95 13.53 -16.85 4.50
C ASP A 95 12.77 -15.99 3.49
N ALA A 96 13.50 -15.35 2.57
CA ALA A 96 12.90 -14.51 1.53
C ALA A 96 11.94 -15.31 0.63
N ILE A 97 12.34 -16.51 0.19
CA ILE A 97 11.50 -17.42 -0.61
C ILE A 97 10.29 -17.89 0.21
N ASN A 98 10.52 -18.37 1.44
CA ASN A 98 9.45 -18.89 2.30
C ASN A 98 8.41 -17.83 2.62
N ASN A 99 8.85 -16.62 2.99
CA ASN A 99 7.97 -15.50 3.29
C ASN A 99 7.26 -14.96 2.05
N SER A 100 7.93 -14.94 0.89
CA SER A 100 7.26 -14.60 -0.38
C SER A 100 6.13 -15.59 -0.68
N GLY A 101 6.39 -16.89 -0.52
CA GLY A 101 5.37 -17.93 -0.68
C GLY A 101 4.19 -17.80 0.28
N ARG A 102 4.40 -17.27 1.49
CA ARG A 102 3.31 -16.97 2.43
C ARG A 102 2.40 -15.85 1.91
N LEU A 103 2.96 -14.79 1.33
CA LEU A 103 2.17 -13.68 0.76
C LEU A 103 1.40 -14.12 -0.49
N ILE A 104 2.01 -14.94 -1.35
CA ILE A 104 1.31 -15.52 -2.51
C ILE A 104 0.13 -16.39 -2.05
N LYS A 105 0.31 -17.21 -1.00
CA LYS A 105 -0.78 -18.00 -0.40
C LYS A 105 -1.86 -17.13 0.27
N ALA A 106 -1.50 -15.98 0.82
CA ALA A 106 -2.45 -14.98 1.33
C ALA A 106 -3.23 -14.27 0.20
N GLY A 107 -2.80 -14.43 -1.05
CA GLY A 107 -3.52 -13.97 -2.24
C GLY A 107 -2.84 -12.84 -3.01
N ALA A 108 -1.61 -12.45 -2.66
CA ALA A 108 -0.81 -11.57 -3.50
C ALA A 108 -0.47 -12.23 -4.83
N ASP A 109 -0.32 -11.42 -5.88
CA ASP A 109 0.14 -11.85 -7.21
C ASP A 109 1.65 -11.65 -7.37
N ALA A 110 2.23 -10.74 -6.56
CA ALA A 110 3.64 -10.40 -6.54
C ALA A 110 4.06 -9.89 -5.15
N VAL A 111 5.37 -9.88 -4.90
CA VAL A 111 5.96 -9.33 -3.68
C VAL A 111 6.77 -8.06 -3.95
N LYS A 112 6.90 -7.18 -2.96
CA LYS A 112 7.81 -6.03 -2.99
C LYS A 112 8.86 -6.15 -1.88
N LEU A 113 10.10 -5.79 -2.17
CA LEU A 113 11.18 -5.74 -1.17
C LEU A 113 12.14 -4.57 -1.43
N GLU A 114 12.77 -4.08 -0.35
CA GLU A 114 13.70 -2.95 -0.39
C GLU A 114 15.15 -3.43 -0.50
N GLY A 115 15.91 -2.83 -1.41
CA GLY A 115 17.33 -3.12 -1.59
C GLY A 115 17.79 -2.87 -3.02
N GLY A 116 18.99 -2.31 -3.18
CA GLY A 116 19.63 -2.16 -4.49
C GLY A 116 20.38 -3.44 -4.90
N SER A 117 21.54 -3.28 -5.54
CA SER A 117 22.45 -4.35 -5.99
C SER A 117 22.65 -5.47 -4.96
N VAL A 118 22.75 -5.11 -3.68
CA VAL A 118 22.96 -6.07 -2.58
C VAL A 118 21.86 -7.13 -2.46
N MET A 119 20.65 -6.87 -2.95
CA MET A 119 19.52 -7.82 -2.93
C MET A 119 19.30 -8.56 -4.25
N ALA A 120 20.14 -8.34 -5.27
CA ALA A 120 19.99 -8.96 -6.58
C ALA A 120 19.95 -10.49 -6.52
N GLU A 121 20.83 -11.12 -5.73
CA GLU A 121 20.86 -12.59 -5.55
C GLU A 121 19.55 -13.11 -4.92
N THR A 122 19.08 -12.45 -3.86
CA THR A 122 17.81 -12.78 -3.19
C THR A 122 16.62 -12.63 -4.13
N ILE A 123 16.59 -11.55 -4.91
CA ILE A 123 15.53 -11.28 -5.88
C ILE A 123 15.51 -12.36 -6.97
N SER A 124 16.67 -12.66 -7.56
CA SER A 124 16.80 -13.70 -8.58
C SER A 124 16.28 -15.04 -8.07
N ALA A 125 16.65 -15.42 -6.83
CA ALA A 125 16.19 -16.66 -6.23
C ALA A 125 14.66 -16.71 -5.98
N ILE A 126 14.01 -15.58 -5.66
CA ILE A 126 12.55 -15.49 -5.55
C ILE A 126 11.89 -15.60 -6.93
N VAL A 127 12.46 -14.95 -7.94
CA VAL A 127 11.96 -14.98 -9.32
C VAL A 127 12.09 -16.38 -9.92
N ASP A 128 13.20 -17.08 -9.68
CA ASP A 128 13.48 -18.44 -10.17
C ASP A 128 12.47 -19.48 -9.67
N VAL A 129 11.88 -19.29 -8.49
CA VAL A 129 10.80 -20.13 -7.97
C VAL A 129 9.41 -19.71 -8.48
N GLY A 130 9.34 -18.74 -9.39
CA GLY A 130 8.12 -18.31 -10.07
C GLY A 130 7.33 -17.22 -9.36
N ILE A 131 7.92 -16.50 -8.40
CA ILE A 131 7.25 -15.40 -7.70
C ILE A 131 7.70 -14.05 -8.29
N PRO A 132 6.79 -13.25 -8.87
CA PRO A 132 7.16 -11.94 -9.40
C PRO A 132 7.56 -10.96 -8.29
N VAL A 133 8.62 -10.18 -8.54
CA VAL A 133 9.15 -9.20 -7.58
C VAL A 133 9.08 -7.79 -8.14
N MET A 134 8.55 -6.87 -7.33
CA MET A 134 8.74 -5.43 -7.49
C MET A 134 9.92 -5.00 -6.61
N GLY A 135 10.99 -4.47 -7.21
CA GLY A 135 12.11 -3.91 -6.45
C GLY A 135 11.76 -2.55 -5.85
N HIS A 136 12.50 -2.11 -4.83
CA HIS A 136 12.38 -0.77 -4.25
C HIS A 136 13.76 -0.19 -3.93
N ILE A 137 14.09 0.92 -4.61
CA ILE A 137 15.32 1.68 -4.41
C ILE A 137 15.03 3.17 -4.18
N GLY A 138 16.06 3.93 -3.82
CA GLY A 138 15.92 5.29 -3.32
C GLY A 138 15.87 5.28 -1.80
N LEU A 139 14.92 6.00 -1.21
CA LEU A 139 14.70 5.94 0.23
C LEU A 139 14.00 4.62 0.60
N GLN A 140 14.55 3.92 1.59
CA GLN A 140 14.10 2.59 2.03
C GLN A 140 13.64 2.69 3.49
N PRO A 141 12.34 2.91 3.77
CA PRO A 141 11.79 3.12 5.11
C PRO A 141 12.26 2.10 6.14
N GLN A 142 12.41 0.82 5.77
CA GLN A 142 12.78 -0.26 6.69
C GLN A 142 14.18 -0.07 7.31
N THR A 143 15.08 0.62 6.60
CA THR A 143 16.46 0.88 7.07
C THR A 143 16.69 2.37 7.40
N THR A 144 15.66 3.21 7.27
CA THR A 144 15.79 4.66 7.40
C THR A 144 16.10 5.11 8.84
N VAL A 145 15.64 4.37 9.85
CA VAL A 145 15.96 4.64 11.28
C VAL A 145 17.43 4.33 11.60
N LEU A 146 18.04 3.41 10.85
CA LEU A 146 19.46 3.07 10.96
C LEU A 146 20.36 4.05 10.20
N SER A 147 19.77 4.85 9.30
CA SER A 147 20.45 5.90 8.56
C SER A 147 20.05 7.30 9.07
N GLN A 148 20.46 8.36 8.38
CA GLN A 148 20.26 9.75 8.84
C GLN A 148 18.80 10.26 8.69
N GLY A 149 17.79 9.39 8.72
CA GLY A 149 16.37 9.72 8.55
C GLY A 149 15.93 9.89 7.08
N TYR A 150 14.69 10.34 6.88
CA TYR A 150 14.03 10.47 5.56
C TYR A 150 14.69 11.56 4.70
N LYS A 151 15.66 11.16 3.87
CA LYS A 151 16.40 12.08 2.98
C LYS A 151 16.16 11.76 1.51
N VAL A 152 16.07 12.81 0.70
CA VAL A 152 16.02 12.72 -0.76
C VAL A 152 17.33 12.15 -1.30
N GLN A 153 17.23 11.17 -2.20
CA GLN A 153 18.33 10.43 -2.82
C GLN A 153 18.65 10.95 -4.23
N GLY A 154 19.85 10.64 -4.75
CA GLY A 154 20.27 11.06 -6.09
C GLY A 154 20.60 12.55 -6.24
N LYS A 155 21.03 13.21 -5.15
CA LYS A 155 21.39 14.66 -5.16
C LYS A 155 22.77 14.94 -5.75
N THR A 156 23.63 13.94 -5.81
CA THR A 156 25.00 14.06 -6.35
C THR A 156 25.18 13.07 -7.48
N LYS A 157 26.14 13.34 -8.38
CA LYS A 157 26.49 12.41 -9.46
C LYS A 157 26.75 10.99 -8.93
N ASP A 158 27.52 10.84 -7.86
CA ASP A 158 27.87 9.52 -7.33
C ASP A 158 26.67 8.76 -6.78
N THR A 159 25.78 9.44 -6.05
CA THR A 159 24.53 8.82 -5.54
C THR A 159 23.56 8.50 -6.67
N ALA A 160 23.49 9.35 -7.70
CA ALA A 160 22.69 9.10 -8.90
C ALA A 160 23.20 7.88 -9.69
N MET A 161 24.52 7.77 -9.90
CA MET A 161 25.12 6.65 -10.61
C MET A 161 24.87 5.32 -9.87
N ARG A 162 24.95 5.30 -8.54
CA ARG A 162 24.62 4.11 -7.75
C ARG A 162 23.17 3.67 -7.96
N LEU A 163 22.21 4.60 -7.88
CA LEU A 163 20.79 4.27 -8.11
C LEU A 163 20.51 3.75 -9.53
N ILE A 164 21.22 4.27 -10.53
CA ILE A 164 21.10 3.78 -11.92
C ILE A 164 21.66 2.36 -12.02
N GLU A 165 22.77 2.07 -11.36
CA GLU A 165 23.35 0.73 -11.35
C GLU A 165 22.48 -0.26 -10.58
N ASP A 166 22.01 0.13 -9.38
CA ASP A 166 21.04 -0.64 -8.61
C ASP A 166 19.83 -1.01 -9.50
N ALA A 167 19.26 -0.05 -10.21
CA ALA A 167 18.10 -0.30 -11.07
C ALA A 167 18.37 -1.31 -12.19
N LYS A 168 19.57 -1.29 -12.79
CA LYS A 168 19.96 -2.25 -13.83
C LYS A 168 20.19 -3.64 -13.26
N GLU A 169 20.88 -3.73 -12.12
CA GLU A 169 21.14 -5.01 -11.45
C GLU A 169 19.82 -5.64 -10.98
N LEU A 170 18.87 -4.85 -10.49
CA LEU A 170 17.54 -5.35 -10.15
C LEU A 170 16.76 -5.82 -11.38
N GLU A 171 16.85 -5.11 -12.51
CA GLU A 171 16.27 -5.55 -13.78
C GLU A 171 16.90 -6.87 -14.26
N GLU A 172 18.22 -7.02 -14.18
CA GLU A 172 18.93 -8.25 -14.53
C GLU A 172 18.54 -9.42 -13.59
N ALA A 173 18.33 -9.14 -12.30
CA ALA A 173 17.81 -10.10 -11.34
C ALA A 173 16.35 -10.51 -11.60
N GLY A 174 15.64 -9.85 -12.53
CA GLY A 174 14.32 -10.26 -12.99
C GLY A 174 13.14 -9.59 -12.31
N VAL A 175 13.31 -8.45 -11.63
CA VAL A 175 12.15 -7.68 -11.13
C VAL A 175 11.26 -7.24 -12.30
N PHE A 176 9.94 -7.29 -12.12
CA PHE A 176 9.02 -6.85 -13.18
C PHE A 176 8.75 -5.34 -13.14
N SER A 177 9.10 -4.68 -12.04
CA SER A 177 8.88 -3.24 -11.81
C SER A 177 9.79 -2.76 -10.68
N ILE A 178 10.09 -1.46 -10.63
CA ILE A 178 10.88 -0.84 -9.56
C ILE A 178 10.16 0.37 -8.97
N ALA A 179 9.92 0.37 -7.66
CA ALA A 179 9.52 1.55 -6.91
C ALA A 179 10.74 2.47 -6.67
N LEU A 180 10.57 3.76 -6.98
CA LEU A 180 11.57 4.80 -6.76
C LEU A 180 11.02 5.79 -5.73
N GLU A 181 11.54 5.76 -4.52
CA GLU A 181 11.07 6.62 -3.42
C GLU A 181 12.04 7.77 -3.11
N MET A 182 11.50 8.99 -3.09
CA MET A 182 12.24 10.22 -2.81
C MET A 182 13.56 10.35 -3.60
N VAL A 183 13.57 9.93 -4.86
CA VAL A 183 14.67 10.11 -5.81
C VAL A 183 14.50 11.46 -6.52
N THR A 184 15.59 12.18 -6.80
CA THR A 184 15.51 13.42 -7.60
C THR A 184 14.84 13.17 -8.96
N HIS A 185 14.06 14.14 -9.43
CA HIS A 185 13.24 14.00 -10.63
C HIS A 185 14.07 13.61 -11.87
N GLU A 186 15.24 14.22 -12.02
CA GLU A 186 16.17 13.99 -13.12
C GLU A 186 16.68 12.55 -13.11
N VAL A 187 17.06 12.04 -11.94
CA VAL A 187 17.59 10.68 -11.78
C VAL A 187 16.48 9.65 -12.00
N ALA A 188 15.30 9.87 -11.42
CA ALA A 188 14.16 8.99 -11.62
C ALA A 188 13.75 8.89 -13.10
N LYS A 189 13.78 10.02 -13.82
CA LYS A 189 13.56 10.03 -15.27
C LYS A 189 14.63 9.23 -16.03
N ILE A 190 15.91 9.45 -15.73
CA ILE A 190 17.01 8.71 -16.36
C ILE A 190 16.87 7.20 -16.11
N ILE A 191 16.56 6.78 -14.88
CA ILE A 191 16.34 5.37 -14.55
C ILE A 191 15.21 4.80 -15.40
N SER A 192 14.07 5.51 -15.48
CA SER A 192 12.88 5.07 -16.23
C SER A 192 13.13 4.93 -17.74
N GLU A 193 14.02 5.76 -18.29
CA GLU A 193 14.48 5.70 -19.69
C GLU A 193 15.55 4.62 -19.92
N THR A 194 16.25 4.20 -18.85
CA THR A 194 17.35 3.23 -18.91
C THR A 194 16.85 1.79 -18.82
N VAL A 195 15.94 1.50 -17.90
CA VAL A 195 15.40 0.14 -17.69
C VAL A 195 14.16 -0.10 -18.55
N SER A 196 14.02 -1.32 -19.04
CA SER A 196 12.89 -1.74 -19.90
C SER A 196 11.59 -1.95 -19.11
N ILE A 197 11.71 -2.29 -17.83
CA ILE A 197 10.60 -2.53 -16.91
C ILE A 197 10.00 -1.23 -16.32
N PRO A 198 8.71 -1.21 -15.93
CA PRO A 198 8.07 -0.09 -15.24
C PRO A 198 8.79 0.45 -14.01
N THR A 199 8.85 1.77 -13.90
CA THR A 199 9.21 2.47 -12.66
C THR A 199 7.99 3.12 -12.02
N ILE A 200 7.84 3.01 -10.70
CA ILE A 200 6.72 3.59 -9.94
C ILE A 200 7.29 4.63 -8.98
N GLY A 201 6.95 5.91 -9.20
CA GLY A 201 7.45 7.01 -8.38
C GLY A 201 6.62 7.28 -7.14
N ILE A 202 7.28 7.61 -6.03
CA ILE A 202 6.67 8.28 -4.87
C ILE A 202 7.61 9.37 -4.39
N GLY A 203 7.21 10.62 -4.58
CA GLY A 203 8.11 11.76 -4.39
C GLY A 203 9.29 11.82 -5.36
N SER A 204 9.20 11.11 -6.50
CA SER A 204 10.26 11.00 -7.51
C SER A 204 9.94 11.72 -8.83
N GLY A 205 8.91 12.56 -8.82
CA GLY A 205 8.49 13.36 -9.98
C GLY A 205 7.78 12.54 -11.07
N VAL A 206 7.38 13.24 -12.14
CA VAL A 206 6.53 12.69 -13.22
C VAL A 206 7.28 11.84 -14.25
N GLY A 207 8.60 11.72 -14.09
CA GLY A 207 9.48 10.96 -15.00
C GLY A 207 9.26 9.46 -14.97
N CYS A 208 8.76 8.91 -13.85
CA CYS A 208 8.47 7.48 -13.70
C CYS A 208 7.27 7.02 -14.53
N ASP A 209 7.23 5.74 -14.88
CA ASP A 209 6.14 5.12 -15.65
C ASP A 209 4.81 5.00 -14.89
N GLY A 210 4.85 5.10 -13.57
CA GLY A 210 3.66 5.16 -12.72
C GLY A 210 3.90 5.95 -11.45
N GLN A 211 2.88 6.04 -10.60
CA GLN A 211 2.96 6.71 -9.30
C GLN A 211 2.27 5.86 -8.23
N VAL A 212 2.82 5.92 -7.01
CA VAL A 212 2.21 5.32 -5.81
C VAL A 212 2.01 6.37 -4.72
N LEU A 213 0.90 6.27 -4.00
CA LEU A 213 0.65 7.01 -2.77
C LEU A 213 0.01 6.10 -1.72
N VAL A 214 0.29 6.42 -0.46
CA VAL A 214 -0.44 5.85 0.69
C VAL A 214 -1.86 6.39 0.68
N VAL A 215 -2.86 5.51 0.68
CA VAL A 215 -4.28 5.90 0.51
C VAL A 215 -4.77 6.85 1.61
N GLN A 216 -4.29 6.70 2.84
CA GLN A 216 -4.63 7.57 3.96
C GLN A 216 -4.05 8.98 3.80
N ASP A 217 -2.87 9.11 3.19
CA ASP A 217 -2.31 10.42 2.86
C ASP A 217 -3.10 11.07 1.71
N LEU A 218 -3.47 10.27 0.70
CA LEU A 218 -4.27 10.71 -0.45
C LEU A 218 -5.66 11.23 -0.02
N LEU A 219 -6.34 10.50 0.86
CA LEU A 219 -7.68 10.84 1.35
C LEU A 219 -7.68 11.82 2.53
N GLY A 220 -6.49 12.18 3.05
CA GLY A 220 -6.37 13.08 4.20
C GLY A 220 -6.92 12.48 5.50
N MET A 221 -6.73 11.18 5.72
CA MET A 221 -7.08 10.47 6.96
C MET A 221 -5.94 10.46 7.97
N TYR A 222 -4.69 10.48 7.51
CA TYR A 222 -3.52 10.46 8.39
C TYR A 222 -2.98 11.89 8.59
N ASP A 223 -3.02 12.37 9.84
CA ASP A 223 -2.65 13.76 10.17
C ASP A 223 -1.33 13.90 10.93
N LYS A 224 -0.74 12.79 11.42
CA LYS A 224 0.55 12.84 12.13
C LYS A 224 1.68 13.30 11.22
N ILE A 225 1.69 12.86 9.97
CA ILE A 225 2.71 13.17 8.98
C ILE A 225 2.03 13.70 7.71
N LYS A 226 2.61 14.73 7.11
CA LYS A 226 2.15 15.30 5.84
C LYS A 226 3.30 15.30 4.85
N PRO A 227 3.50 14.22 4.08
CA PRO A 227 4.60 14.15 3.13
C PRO A 227 4.45 15.23 2.07
N LYS A 228 5.53 15.98 1.78
CA LYS A 228 5.51 17.07 0.80
C LYS A 228 5.07 16.61 -0.60
N PHE A 229 5.33 15.35 -0.95
CA PHE A 229 4.99 14.78 -2.25
C PHE A 229 3.55 14.28 -2.36
N ALA A 230 2.83 14.12 -1.24
CA ALA A 230 1.47 13.59 -1.26
C ALA A 230 0.47 14.72 -1.55
N LYS A 231 -0.31 14.58 -2.63
CA LYS A 231 -1.46 15.44 -2.89
C LYS A 231 -2.67 14.86 -2.16
N ARG A 232 -3.26 15.66 -1.25
CA ARG A 232 -4.57 15.37 -0.66
C ARG A 232 -5.66 15.67 -1.68
N TYR A 233 -6.51 14.69 -1.95
CA TYR A 233 -7.73 14.84 -2.75
C TYR A 233 -8.96 15.07 -1.88
N MET A 234 -8.88 14.72 -0.59
CA MET A 234 -9.91 14.93 0.43
C MET A 234 -9.28 15.30 1.77
N ASN A 235 -10.11 15.70 2.74
CA ASN A 235 -9.73 15.90 4.14
C ASN A 235 -10.60 15.04 5.07
N LEU A 236 -10.60 13.72 4.85
CA LEU A 236 -11.58 12.82 5.44
C LEU A 236 -11.49 12.74 6.98
N SER A 237 -10.31 12.99 7.57
CA SER A 237 -10.14 13.09 9.02
C SER A 237 -11.10 14.11 9.65
N GLU A 238 -11.21 15.31 9.06
CA GLU A 238 -12.09 16.37 9.56
C GLU A 238 -13.57 15.98 9.45
N ASP A 239 -13.95 15.42 8.30
CA ASP A 239 -15.33 14.99 8.04
C ASP A 239 -15.76 13.86 8.98
N ILE A 240 -14.88 12.89 9.26
CA ILE A 240 -15.12 11.81 10.22
C ILE A 240 -15.34 12.40 11.62
N VAL A 241 -14.41 13.24 12.10
CA VAL A 241 -14.51 13.83 13.45
C VAL A 241 -15.76 14.68 13.59
N LYS A 242 -16.09 15.48 12.57
CA LYS A 242 -17.31 16.30 12.55
C LYS A 242 -18.57 15.43 12.60
N SER A 243 -18.63 14.37 11.80
CA SER A 243 -19.77 13.45 11.75
C SER A 243 -19.98 12.74 13.09
N LEU A 244 -18.91 12.28 13.73
CA LEU A 244 -18.99 11.64 15.05
C LEU A 244 -19.43 12.61 16.15
N LYS A 245 -19.03 13.89 16.08
CA LYS A 245 -19.52 14.93 16.99
C LYS A 245 -21.02 15.19 16.81
N ILE A 246 -21.51 15.18 15.58
CA ILE A 246 -22.94 15.31 15.28
C ILE A 246 -23.69 14.11 15.84
N PHE A 247 -23.25 12.88 15.53
CA PHE A 247 -23.85 11.66 16.08
C PHE A 247 -23.93 11.68 17.61
N LYS A 248 -22.84 12.06 18.29
CA LYS A 248 -22.82 12.22 19.76
C LYS A 248 -23.90 13.19 20.23
N LYS A 249 -24.01 14.36 19.59
CA LYS A 249 -25.02 15.38 19.93
C LYS A 249 -26.44 14.86 19.69
N ASP A 250 -26.66 14.14 18.59
CA ASP A 250 -27.98 13.61 18.26
C ASP A 250 -28.43 12.56 19.28
N VAL A 251 -27.50 11.71 19.76
CA VAL A 251 -27.76 10.77 20.85
C VAL A 251 -28.05 11.50 22.17
N GLU A 252 -27.22 12.47 22.54
CA GLU A 252 -27.37 13.22 23.81
C GLU A 252 -28.65 14.07 23.87
N SER A 253 -29.16 14.50 22.70
CA SER A 253 -30.40 15.28 22.59
C SER A 253 -31.65 14.43 22.31
N GLY A 254 -31.49 13.11 22.11
CA GLY A 254 -32.60 12.21 21.76
C GLY A 254 -33.14 12.41 20.34
N VAL A 255 -32.39 13.08 19.46
CA VAL A 255 -32.70 13.20 18.03
C VAL A 255 -32.43 11.89 17.31
N PHE A 256 -31.40 11.15 17.73
CA PHE A 256 -31.10 9.80 17.26
C PHE A 256 -31.25 8.75 18.39
N PRO A 257 -31.86 7.59 18.12
CA PRO A 257 -32.54 7.22 16.87
C PRO A 257 -33.80 8.05 16.62
N ALA A 258 -34.13 8.25 15.35
CA ALA A 258 -35.45 8.77 14.94
C ALA A 258 -36.40 7.59 14.67
N ALA A 259 -37.69 7.87 14.44
CA ALA A 259 -38.71 6.82 14.25
C ALA A 259 -38.41 5.83 13.12
N GLU A 260 -37.74 6.26 12.06
CA GLU A 260 -37.29 5.42 10.94
C GLU A 260 -36.09 4.50 11.29
N HIS A 261 -35.44 4.73 12.43
CA HIS A 261 -34.25 4.02 12.88
C HIS A 261 -34.51 3.06 14.05
N TRP A 262 -35.77 2.85 14.45
CA TRP A 262 -36.15 1.84 15.43
C TRP A 262 -37.29 0.96 14.93
N PHE A 263 -37.48 -0.17 15.61
CA PHE A 263 -38.58 -1.09 15.34
C PHE A 263 -39.56 -1.07 16.50
N SER A 264 -40.85 -1.19 16.21
CA SER A 264 -41.91 -1.22 17.21
C SER A 264 -42.70 -2.53 17.12
N MET A 265 -43.09 -3.07 18.28
CA MET A 265 -44.11 -4.12 18.33
C MET A 265 -45.49 -3.54 18.01
N SER A 266 -46.44 -4.40 17.63
CA SER A 266 -47.83 -3.96 17.49
C SER A 266 -48.40 -3.51 18.84
N GLU A 267 -49.40 -2.63 18.80
CA GLU A 267 -50.07 -2.16 20.01
C GLU A 267 -50.70 -3.32 20.82
N GLU A 268 -51.17 -4.36 20.13
CA GLU A 268 -51.75 -5.55 20.76
C GLU A 268 -50.73 -6.32 21.60
N GLU A 269 -49.54 -6.59 21.04
CA GLU A 269 -48.47 -7.29 21.75
C GLU A 269 -47.91 -6.43 22.89
N LEU A 270 -47.83 -5.10 22.71
CA LEU A 270 -47.43 -4.19 23.77
C LEU A 270 -48.40 -4.24 24.96
N LYS A 271 -49.70 -4.32 24.69
CA LYS A 271 -50.73 -4.44 25.73
C LYS A 271 -50.58 -5.74 26.52
N LYS A 272 -50.45 -6.88 25.83
CA LYS A 272 -50.23 -8.19 26.47
C LYS A 272 -49.01 -8.19 27.37
N LEU A 273 -47.90 -7.61 26.88
CA LEU A 273 -46.67 -7.48 27.65
C LEU A 273 -46.88 -6.68 28.95
N ARG A 274 -47.54 -5.52 28.86
CA ARG A 274 -47.84 -4.64 29.99
C ARG A 274 -48.70 -5.31 31.05
N GLU A 275 -49.77 -5.98 30.63
CA GLU A 275 -50.64 -6.77 31.51
C GLU A 275 -49.87 -7.86 32.26
N GLN A 276 -48.94 -8.55 31.58
CA GLN A 276 -48.16 -9.62 32.17
C GLN A 276 -47.13 -9.14 33.21
N ILE A 277 -46.50 -7.98 33.01
CA ILE A 277 -45.50 -7.44 33.93
C ILE A 277 -46.08 -6.50 35.01
N GLY A 278 -47.39 -6.26 34.98
CA GLY A 278 -48.08 -5.40 35.96
C GLY A 278 -47.72 -3.91 35.82
N SER A 279 -47.46 -3.44 34.58
CA SER A 279 -47.14 -2.04 34.26
C SER A 279 -48.20 -1.37 33.39
#